data_AF-A0A6C0QDL3-F1
#
_entry.id   AF-A0A6C0QDL3-F1
#
_cell.length_a   1.000
_cell.length_b   1.000
_cell.length_c   1.000
_cell.angle_alpha   90.00
_cell.angle_beta   90.00
_cell.angle_gamma   90.00
#
_symmetry.space_group_name_H-M   'P 1'
#
loop_
_entity.id
_entity.type
_entity.pdbx_description
1 polymer ?
#
loop_
_entity_poly.entity_id
_entity_poly.type
_entity_poly.pdbx_seq_one_letter_code
_entity_poly.pdbx_strand_id
1 'polypeptide(L)'
;MAAGEAREHEAEVLDSFYGTFPYPWRPMRLDRLTDPDLHAALVCQDLGDYTATRLRPDGDIWVAGCGTNQALITALRFPNARVLGTDASAEVLRVCGENARQLGVTNLSLRQEGLSQAAYHAQFDLVICTGVIHHNPDPPACLARLAEALRPDGVLELMVYNTFHRQEPMAFQGALRLLGNGRDTHAARLEMARRLADSIPLGSLLAQRLAAFDGPVEAWADMWINPCEHSYTVDTLWDMASSCGLHVEAPIADTFSESGEGGLWHLDFGDADLQESFDTLADRARWQVVNQLLLDCSPMLWFYLTPESGRRVTEAERSEAFLTTTFVRTAATRQGFMAVPDGGYRKLDRVNPFPVGRPSEAVKDVFEAVDGVRTMGHILGALGREVSPDSTHRLRMQLATSRFPFLRTVEKA
;
A
#
# COMPACT_ATOMS: atom_id res chain seq x y z
N MET A 1 9.08 -5.75 27.81
CA MET A 1 7.85 -5.38 28.54
C MET A 1 6.80 -4.80 27.59
N ALA A 2 6.64 -5.31 26.37
CA ALA A 2 6.01 -4.50 25.32
C ALA A 2 4.49 -4.65 25.13
N ALA A 3 3.88 -5.77 25.54
CA ALA A 3 2.45 -6.01 25.28
C ALA A 3 1.51 -5.22 26.22
N GLY A 4 1.96 -4.82 27.41
CA GLY A 4 1.18 -3.95 28.30
C GLY A 4 1.13 -2.52 27.78
N GLU A 5 2.30 -1.96 27.50
CA GLU A 5 2.50 -0.60 27.00
C GLU A 5 1.83 -0.38 25.64
N ALA A 6 1.89 -1.34 24.72
CA ALA A 6 1.21 -1.24 23.42
C ALA A 6 -0.33 -1.14 23.57
N ARG A 7 -0.91 -1.90 24.51
CA ARG A 7 -2.35 -1.87 24.75
C ARG A 7 -2.81 -0.53 25.32
N GLU A 8 -2.07 0.00 26.29
CA GLU A 8 -2.34 1.31 26.88
C GLU A 8 -2.15 2.43 25.84
N HIS A 9 -1.11 2.33 25.00
CA HIS A 9 -0.86 3.28 23.92
C HIS A 9 -2.00 3.31 22.88
N GLU A 10 -2.47 2.16 22.41
CA GLU A 10 -3.57 2.10 21.46
C GLU A 10 -4.87 2.67 22.06
N ALA A 11 -5.18 2.32 23.31
CA ALA A 11 -6.41 2.71 23.99
C ALA A 11 -6.44 4.18 24.42
N GLU A 12 -5.31 4.76 24.85
CA GLU A 12 -5.27 6.11 25.42
C GLU A 12 -4.68 7.13 24.45
N VAL A 13 -3.63 6.76 23.71
CA VAL A 13 -2.87 7.71 22.88
C VAL A 13 -3.41 7.73 21.46
N LEU A 14 -3.53 6.58 20.81
CA LEU A 14 -3.99 6.51 19.42
C LEU A 14 -5.49 6.80 19.28
N ASP A 15 -6.35 6.22 20.14
CA ASP A 15 -7.78 6.54 20.14
C ASP A 15 -8.04 8.03 20.38
N SER A 16 -7.38 8.64 21.37
CA SER A 16 -7.49 10.08 21.64
C SER A 16 -7.00 10.93 20.45
N PHE A 17 -5.85 10.57 19.87
CA PHE A 17 -5.26 11.31 18.76
C PHE A 17 -6.15 11.25 17.52
N TYR A 18 -6.51 10.06 17.07
CA TYR A 18 -7.35 9.87 15.87
C TYR A 18 -8.83 10.19 16.11
N GLY A 19 -9.30 10.18 17.36
CA GLY A 19 -10.60 10.75 17.72
C GLY A 19 -10.63 12.28 17.59
N THR A 20 -9.50 12.95 17.81
CA THR A 20 -9.35 14.40 17.61
C THR A 20 -9.09 14.75 16.13
N PHE A 21 -8.29 13.92 15.45
CA PHE A 21 -7.89 14.09 14.06
C PHE A 21 -8.20 12.83 13.24
N PRO A 22 -9.47 12.58 12.87
CA PRO A 22 -9.84 11.37 12.13
C PRO A 22 -9.08 11.25 10.81
N TYR A 23 -8.33 10.16 10.67
CA TYR A 23 -7.44 9.93 9.54
C TYR A 23 -7.62 8.53 8.91
N PRO A 24 -7.47 8.38 7.58
CA PRO A 24 -7.46 9.45 6.59
C PRO A 24 -8.80 10.23 6.60
N TRP A 25 -8.83 11.43 6.03
CA TRP A 25 -10.09 12.15 5.86
C TRP A 25 -10.96 11.47 4.80
N ARG A 26 -12.23 11.87 4.75
CA ARG A 26 -13.22 11.29 3.83
C ARG A 26 -12.85 11.51 2.35
N PRO A 27 -12.73 10.45 1.52
CA PRO A 27 -12.40 10.55 0.12
C PRO A 27 -13.49 11.29 -0.64
N MET A 28 -13.09 12.24 -1.48
CA MET A 28 -14.02 12.95 -2.36
C MET A 28 -14.68 12.01 -3.39
N ARG A 29 -13.98 10.93 -3.75
CA ARG A 29 -14.42 9.92 -4.71
C ARG A 29 -14.08 8.52 -4.22
N LEU A 30 -15.01 7.60 -4.42
CA LEU A 30 -14.79 6.16 -4.33
C LEU A 30 -15.17 5.52 -5.67
N ASP A 31 -14.59 4.38 -5.97
CA ASP A 31 -14.91 3.59 -7.17
C ASP A 31 -15.05 2.11 -6.79
N ARG A 32 -15.87 1.39 -7.55
CA ARG A 32 -16.01 -0.07 -7.49
C ARG A 32 -15.96 -0.64 -8.90
N LEU A 33 -15.13 -1.66 -9.12
CA LEU A 33 -15.12 -2.38 -10.39
C LEU A 33 -16.41 -3.22 -10.54
N THR A 34 -16.91 -3.32 -11.77
CA THR A 34 -18.09 -4.13 -12.07
C THR A 34 -17.78 -5.60 -12.18
N ASP A 35 -16.53 -5.94 -12.52
CA ASP A 35 -15.99 -7.29 -12.43
C ASP A 35 -15.60 -7.54 -10.96
N PRO A 36 -16.29 -8.44 -10.24
CA PRO A 36 -16.09 -8.64 -8.81
C PRO A 36 -14.79 -9.38 -8.48
N ASP A 37 -14.19 -10.07 -9.45
CA ASP A 37 -13.07 -10.98 -9.24
C ASP A 37 -11.74 -10.35 -9.69
N LEU A 38 -11.81 -9.30 -10.51
CA LEU A 38 -10.65 -8.63 -11.10
C LEU A 38 -9.63 -8.14 -10.05
N HIS A 39 -10.06 -7.61 -8.91
CA HIS A 39 -9.10 -7.15 -7.89
C HIS A 39 -8.29 -8.30 -7.29
N ALA A 40 -8.92 -9.44 -7.03
CA ALA A 40 -8.22 -10.63 -6.53
C ALA A 40 -7.22 -11.15 -7.57
N ALA A 41 -7.64 -11.23 -8.84
CA ALA A 41 -6.77 -11.61 -9.94
C ALA A 41 -5.56 -10.67 -10.09
N LEU A 42 -5.75 -9.35 -9.92
CA LEU A 42 -4.66 -8.38 -9.99
C LEU A 42 -3.66 -8.51 -8.83
N VAL A 43 -4.13 -8.80 -7.61
CA VAL A 43 -3.24 -9.07 -6.48
C VAL A 43 -2.42 -10.34 -6.73
N CYS A 44 -3.05 -11.42 -7.22
CA CYS A 44 -2.33 -12.63 -7.63
C CYS A 44 -1.28 -12.32 -8.71
N GLN A 45 -1.64 -11.48 -9.69
CA GLN A 45 -0.75 -11.09 -10.77
C GLN A 45 0.48 -10.29 -10.27
N ASP A 46 0.29 -9.37 -9.33
CA ASP A 46 1.40 -8.64 -8.70
C ASP A 46 2.39 -9.60 -8.01
N LEU A 47 1.88 -10.69 -7.43
CA LEU A 47 2.68 -11.73 -6.75
C LEU A 47 3.35 -12.71 -7.73
N GLY A 48 3.01 -12.66 -9.02
CA GLY A 48 3.46 -13.63 -10.03
C GLY A 48 2.60 -14.86 -10.15
N ASP A 49 1.47 -14.94 -9.45
CA ASP A 49 0.49 -15.98 -9.63
C ASP A 49 -0.47 -15.62 -10.77
N TYR A 50 -0.09 -16.05 -11.97
CA TYR A 50 -0.91 -15.87 -13.17
C TYR A 50 -2.06 -16.89 -13.31
N THR A 51 -2.23 -17.78 -12.32
CA THR A 51 -3.38 -18.70 -12.26
C THR A 51 -4.53 -18.17 -11.42
N ALA A 52 -4.33 -17.05 -10.72
CA ALA A 52 -5.30 -16.42 -9.83
C ALA A 52 -5.85 -17.37 -8.75
N THR A 53 -4.99 -18.22 -8.20
CA THR A 53 -5.38 -19.23 -7.20
C THR A 53 -4.98 -18.84 -5.77
N ARG A 54 -4.00 -17.95 -5.60
CA ARG A 54 -3.48 -17.53 -4.29
C ARG A 54 -4.50 -16.72 -3.48
N LEU A 55 -5.13 -15.72 -4.08
CA LEU A 55 -6.19 -14.93 -3.45
C LEU A 55 -7.54 -15.21 -4.11
N ARG A 56 -8.47 -15.74 -3.33
CA ARG A 56 -9.82 -16.03 -3.80
C ARG A 56 -10.71 -14.78 -3.75
N PRO A 57 -11.57 -14.53 -4.75
CA PRO A 57 -12.51 -13.41 -4.71
C PRO A 57 -13.51 -13.46 -3.55
N ASP A 58 -13.82 -14.66 -3.05
CA ASP A 58 -14.73 -14.93 -1.93
C ASP A 58 -14.01 -15.13 -0.58
N GLY A 59 -12.73 -14.74 -0.51
CA GLY A 59 -11.87 -14.95 0.65
C GLY A 59 -12.24 -14.13 1.90
N ASP A 60 -11.55 -14.42 3.00
CA ASP A 60 -11.60 -13.67 4.25
C ASP A 60 -10.51 -12.61 4.27
N ILE A 61 -10.90 -11.35 4.47
CA ILE A 61 -9.97 -10.21 4.45
C ILE A 61 -10.04 -9.47 5.78
N TRP A 62 -8.87 -9.23 6.39
CA TRP A 62 -8.74 -8.36 7.56
C TRP A 62 -8.04 -7.06 7.19
N VAL A 63 -8.65 -5.93 7.51
CA VAL A 63 -8.04 -4.60 7.41
C VAL A 63 -7.73 -4.10 8.83
N ALA A 64 -6.47 -4.20 9.22
CA ALA A 64 -5.98 -3.87 10.56
C ALA A 64 -5.57 -2.39 10.64
N GLY A 65 -6.22 -1.63 11.52
CA GLY A 65 -6.09 -0.17 11.58
C GLY A 65 -6.75 0.47 10.35
N CYS A 66 -8.05 0.22 10.20
CA CYS A 66 -8.72 0.47 8.93
C CYS A 66 -8.94 1.96 8.60
N GLY A 67 -8.72 2.86 9.56
CA GLY A 67 -9.00 4.28 9.36
C GLY A 67 -10.46 4.49 8.97
N THR A 68 -10.78 5.70 8.48
CA THR A 68 -12.17 6.03 8.17
C THR A 68 -12.66 5.38 6.87
N ASN A 69 -11.76 4.81 6.04
CA ASN A 69 -12.09 4.39 4.68
C ASN A 69 -11.47 3.07 4.20
N GLN A 70 -10.34 2.59 4.74
CA GLN A 70 -9.59 1.49 4.10
C GLN A 70 -10.44 0.21 4.06
N ALA A 71 -11.14 -0.11 5.15
CA ALA A 71 -12.04 -1.27 5.17
C ALA A 71 -13.23 -1.13 4.20
N LEU A 72 -13.77 0.08 4.04
CA LEU A 72 -14.80 0.37 3.06
C LEU A 72 -14.28 0.22 1.62
N ILE A 73 -13.11 0.77 1.33
CA ILE A 73 -12.46 0.65 0.01
C ILE A 73 -12.20 -0.82 -0.31
N THR A 74 -11.67 -1.58 0.64
CA THR A 74 -11.46 -3.03 0.50
C THR A 74 -12.77 -3.76 0.23
N ALA A 75 -13.84 -3.47 0.97
CA ALA A 75 -15.15 -4.09 0.74
C ALA A 75 -15.73 -3.77 -0.65
N LEU A 76 -15.47 -2.57 -1.18
CA LEU A 76 -15.85 -2.20 -2.55
C LEU A 76 -14.98 -2.89 -3.62
N ARG A 77 -13.69 -3.11 -3.33
CA ARG A 77 -12.75 -3.82 -4.23
C ARG A 77 -13.01 -5.31 -4.29
N PHE A 78 -13.41 -5.92 -3.17
CA PHE A 78 -13.66 -7.35 -3.03
C PHE A 78 -15.11 -7.62 -2.61
N PRO A 79 -16.09 -7.40 -3.50
CA PRO A 79 -17.50 -7.43 -3.13
C PRO A 79 -18.02 -8.82 -2.74
N ASN A 80 -17.31 -9.89 -3.11
CA ASN A 80 -17.65 -11.28 -2.76
C ASN A 80 -16.94 -11.75 -1.48
N ALA A 81 -15.92 -11.03 -1.01
CA ALA A 81 -15.14 -11.38 0.16
C ALA A 81 -15.86 -10.99 1.46
N ARG A 82 -15.51 -11.65 2.56
CA ARG A 82 -15.89 -11.22 3.93
C ARG A 82 -14.81 -10.31 4.48
N VAL A 83 -15.13 -9.03 4.67
CA VAL A 83 -14.17 -8.03 5.15
C VAL A 83 -14.42 -7.71 6.61
N LEU A 84 -13.38 -7.83 7.43
CA LEU A 84 -13.32 -7.34 8.80
C LEU A 84 -12.41 -6.13 8.85
N GLY A 85 -12.93 -4.97 9.25
CA GLY A 85 -12.13 -3.79 9.58
C GLY A 85 -12.00 -3.64 11.09
N THR A 86 -10.78 -3.49 11.58
CA THR A 86 -10.52 -3.17 12.99
C THR A 86 -9.78 -1.85 13.12
N ASP A 87 -10.09 -1.09 14.16
CA ASP A 87 -9.37 0.13 14.51
C ASP A 87 -9.46 0.35 16.03
N ALA A 88 -8.45 1.00 16.61
CA ALA A 88 -8.49 1.39 18.01
C ALA A 88 -9.54 2.50 18.26
N SER A 89 -9.76 3.37 17.26
CA SER A 89 -10.61 4.53 17.41
C SER A 89 -12.08 4.28 17.09
N ALA A 90 -12.94 4.48 18.10
CA ALA A 90 -14.38 4.33 17.95
C ALA A 90 -14.97 5.36 16.95
N GLU A 91 -14.44 6.58 16.93
CA GLU A 91 -14.92 7.66 16.05
C GLU A 91 -14.61 7.35 14.59
N VAL A 92 -13.40 6.86 14.32
CA VAL A 92 -12.98 6.41 12.99
C VAL A 92 -13.89 5.29 12.46
N LEU A 93 -14.21 4.31 13.30
CA LEU A 93 -15.11 3.21 12.95
C LEU A 93 -16.55 3.69 12.72
N ARG A 94 -17.02 4.67 13.50
CA ARG A 94 -18.33 5.30 13.30
C ARG A 94 -18.43 5.91 11.90
N VAL A 95 -17.43 6.71 11.50
CA VAL A 95 -17.37 7.34 10.16
C VAL A 95 -17.32 6.29 9.05
N CYS A 96 -16.47 5.26 9.20
CA CYS A 96 -16.36 4.17 8.23
C CYS A 96 -17.71 3.43 8.06
N GLY A 97 -18.37 3.08 9.17
CA GLY A 97 -19.65 2.38 9.17
C GLY A 97 -20.79 3.21 8.58
N GLU A 98 -20.81 4.52 8.82
CA GLU A 98 -21.77 5.44 8.20
C GLU A 98 -21.60 5.51 6.68
N ASN A 99 -20.36 5.63 6.20
CA ASN A 99 -20.07 5.62 4.77
C ASN A 99 -20.45 4.28 4.11
N ALA A 100 -20.15 3.15 4.78
CA ALA A 100 -20.49 1.81 4.30
C ALA A 100 -22.01 1.60 4.19
N ARG A 101 -22.78 1.98 5.22
CA ARG A 101 -24.26 1.91 5.20
C ARG A 101 -24.86 2.72 4.07
N GLN A 102 -24.35 3.93 3.84
CA GLN A 102 -24.86 4.82 2.79
C GLN A 102 -24.56 4.31 1.37
N LEU A 103 -23.50 3.52 1.21
CA LEU A 103 -23.15 2.86 -0.05
C LEU A 103 -23.81 1.48 -0.21
N GLY A 104 -24.56 1.00 0.78
CA GLY A 104 -25.18 -0.32 0.77
C GLY A 104 -24.17 -1.47 0.77
N VAL A 105 -23.00 -1.26 1.39
CA VAL A 105 -21.98 -2.29 1.55
C VAL A 105 -22.43 -3.27 2.63
N THR A 106 -22.51 -4.55 2.28
CA THR A 106 -23.09 -5.62 3.13
C THR A 106 -22.06 -6.67 3.56
N ASN A 107 -20.88 -6.66 2.96
CA ASN A 107 -19.82 -7.62 3.20
C ASN A 107 -18.73 -7.11 4.17
N LEU A 108 -18.98 -6.01 4.86
CA LEU A 108 -18.06 -5.37 5.81
C LEU A 108 -18.59 -5.46 7.24
N SER A 109 -17.77 -6.00 8.14
CA SER A 109 -17.93 -5.93 9.60
C SER A 109 -16.86 -5.02 10.20
N LEU A 110 -17.23 -4.20 11.19
CA LEU A 110 -16.33 -3.30 11.90
C LEU A 110 -16.25 -3.66 13.37
N ARG A 111 -15.04 -3.67 13.95
CA ARG A 111 -14.81 -3.96 15.37
C ARG A 111 -13.80 -2.98 15.96
N GLN A 112 -14.14 -2.38 17.10
CA GLN A 112 -13.18 -1.61 17.88
C GLN A 112 -12.21 -2.58 18.55
N GLU A 113 -10.97 -2.55 18.09
CA GLU A 113 -9.90 -3.45 18.52
C GLU A 113 -8.55 -2.86 18.12
N GLY A 114 -7.67 -2.72 19.12
CA GLY A 114 -6.26 -2.43 18.88
C GLY A 114 -5.53 -3.63 18.28
N LEU A 115 -4.58 -3.37 17.39
CA LEU A 115 -3.84 -4.41 16.69
C LEU A 115 -3.04 -5.29 17.67
N SER A 116 -2.50 -4.70 18.75
CA SER A 116 -1.77 -5.46 19.77
C SER A 116 -2.64 -6.49 20.50
N GLN A 117 -3.97 -6.32 20.48
CA GLN A 117 -4.96 -7.18 21.13
C GLN A 117 -5.56 -8.24 20.20
N ALA A 118 -5.34 -8.13 18.90
CA ALA A 118 -5.85 -9.07 17.92
C ALA A 118 -5.28 -10.48 18.19
N ALA A 119 -6.18 -11.46 18.29
CA ALA A 119 -5.84 -12.86 18.58
C ALA A 119 -6.45 -13.78 17.51
N TYR A 120 -6.10 -13.50 16.26
CA TYR A 120 -6.51 -14.32 15.12
C TYR A 120 -5.42 -15.33 14.78
N HIS A 121 -5.83 -16.53 14.35
CA HIS A 121 -4.92 -17.61 13.98
C HIS A 121 -5.38 -18.26 12.67
N ALA A 122 -4.61 -18.08 11.60
CA ALA A 122 -4.89 -18.65 10.28
C ALA A 122 -6.33 -18.42 9.78
N GLN A 123 -6.84 -17.20 9.92
CA GLN A 123 -8.23 -16.87 9.60
C GLN A 123 -8.40 -16.15 8.26
N PHE A 124 -7.37 -15.48 7.75
CA PHE A 124 -7.50 -14.58 6.59
C PHE A 124 -6.63 -15.01 5.41
N ASP A 125 -7.19 -14.84 4.21
CA ASP A 125 -6.48 -15.01 2.94
C ASP A 125 -5.71 -13.75 2.56
N LEU A 126 -6.22 -12.58 2.97
CA LEU A 126 -5.56 -11.29 2.81
C LEU A 126 -5.65 -10.49 4.12
N VAL A 127 -4.51 -9.98 4.57
CA VAL A 127 -4.44 -8.98 5.64
C VAL A 127 -3.93 -7.68 5.02
N ILE A 128 -4.55 -6.55 5.33
CA ILE A 128 -4.14 -5.22 4.87
C ILE A 128 -3.82 -4.39 6.11
N CYS A 129 -2.61 -3.87 6.18
CA CYS A 129 -2.16 -3.01 7.26
C CYS A 129 -1.31 -1.86 6.68
N THR A 130 -1.93 -0.72 6.43
CA THR A 130 -1.31 0.39 5.69
C THR A 130 -1.31 1.65 6.54
N GLY A 131 -0.13 2.13 6.98
CA GLY A 131 -0.09 3.36 7.77
C GLY A 131 -0.32 3.15 9.28
N VAL A 132 -0.01 1.96 9.84
CA VAL A 132 -0.50 1.58 11.18
C VAL A 132 0.61 1.12 12.13
N ILE A 133 1.34 0.04 11.81
CA ILE A 133 2.25 -0.58 12.80
C ILE A 133 3.37 0.35 13.25
N HIS A 134 3.77 1.32 12.42
CA HIS A 134 4.80 2.31 12.77
C HIS A 134 4.33 3.38 13.74
N HIS A 135 3.05 3.44 14.08
CA HIS A 135 2.51 4.30 15.13
C HIS A 135 2.33 3.58 16.48
N ASN A 136 2.80 2.33 16.57
CA ASN A 136 2.77 1.52 17.78
C ASN A 136 4.15 1.45 18.44
N PRO A 137 4.21 1.34 19.79
CA PRO A 137 5.49 1.31 20.51
C PRO A 137 6.29 0.02 20.30
N ASP A 138 5.63 -1.07 19.89
CA ASP A 138 6.28 -2.32 19.48
C ASP A 138 5.74 -2.80 18.11
N PRO A 139 6.26 -2.24 17.00
CA PRO A 139 5.86 -2.65 15.66
C PRO A 139 6.14 -4.12 15.34
N PRO A 140 7.28 -4.75 15.74
CA PRO A 140 7.48 -6.18 15.57
C PRO A 140 6.40 -7.04 16.25
N ALA A 141 5.97 -6.72 17.47
CA ALA A 141 4.88 -7.45 18.11
C ALA A 141 3.56 -7.31 17.35
N CYS A 142 3.27 -6.12 16.81
CA CYS A 142 2.10 -5.90 15.96
C CYS A 142 2.19 -6.71 14.66
N LEU A 143 3.36 -6.74 14.01
CA LEU A 143 3.58 -7.53 12.80
C LEU A 143 3.43 -9.03 13.05
N ALA A 144 3.89 -9.53 14.21
CA ALA A 144 3.68 -10.92 14.60
C ALA A 144 2.18 -11.28 14.70
N ARG A 145 1.32 -10.37 15.17
CA ARG A 145 -0.15 -10.57 15.17
C ARG A 145 -0.72 -10.65 13.77
N LEU A 146 -0.25 -9.80 12.85
CA LEU A 146 -0.65 -9.86 11.44
C LEU A 146 -0.21 -11.18 10.81
N ALA A 147 1.01 -11.63 11.10
CA ALA A 147 1.55 -12.90 10.61
C ALA A 147 0.74 -14.11 11.13
N GLU A 148 0.44 -14.15 12.43
CA GLU A 148 -0.37 -15.22 13.05
C GLU A 148 -1.79 -15.31 12.45
N ALA A 149 -2.35 -14.17 12.04
CA ALA A 149 -3.70 -14.10 11.47
C ALA A 149 -3.79 -14.69 10.05
N LEU A 150 -2.68 -14.73 9.32
CA LEU A 150 -2.60 -15.24 7.95
C LEU A 150 -2.77 -16.76 7.90
N ARG A 151 -3.54 -17.23 6.93
CA ARG A 151 -3.49 -18.63 6.49
C ARG A 151 -2.12 -18.95 5.88
N PRO A 152 -1.73 -20.24 5.75
CA PRO A 152 -0.43 -20.63 5.20
C PRO A 152 -0.10 -20.04 3.83
N ASP A 153 -1.11 -19.86 2.97
CA ASP A 153 -0.99 -19.26 1.63
C ASP A 153 -1.47 -17.80 1.58
N GLY A 154 -1.78 -17.22 2.75
CA GLY A 154 -2.30 -15.87 2.88
C GLY A 154 -1.26 -14.80 2.52
N VAL A 155 -1.75 -13.62 2.18
CA VAL A 155 -0.94 -12.47 1.80
C VAL A 155 -1.16 -11.33 2.79
N LEU A 156 -0.08 -10.67 3.21
CA LEU A 156 -0.15 -9.41 3.94
C LEU A 156 0.26 -8.27 3.02
N GLU A 157 -0.62 -7.31 2.83
CA GLU A 157 -0.31 -6.00 2.27
C GLU A 157 0.11 -5.05 3.42
N LEU A 158 1.40 -4.70 3.47
CA LEU A 158 1.98 -3.88 4.53
C LEU A 158 2.56 -2.58 3.96
N MET A 159 2.16 -1.44 4.53
CA MET A 159 2.82 -0.16 4.28
C MET A 159 3.35 0.44 5.59
N VAL A 160 4.65 0.75 5.59
CA VAL A 160 5.33 1.47 6.67
C VAL A 160 6.03 2.73 6.17
N TYR A 161 6.32 3.65 7.07
CA TYR A 161 7.07 4.84 6.72
C TYR A 161 8.53 4.54 6.35
N ASN A 162 8.95 5.11 5.23
CA ASN A 162 10.32 5.09 4.76
C ASN A 162 11.15 6.15 5.50
N THR A 163 12.29 5.77 6.10
CA THR A 163 13.18 6.69 6.83
C THR A 163 13.56 7.91 6.01
N PHE A 164 13.76 7.76 4.70
CA PHE A 164 14.12 8.88 3.85
C PHE A 164 12.95 9.83 3.54
N HIS A 165 11.70 9.37 3.68
CA HIS A 165 10.50 10.22 3.57
C HIS A 165 10.20 10.96 4.88
N ARG A 166 10.80 10.55 6.01
CA ARG A 166 10.46 11.02 7.34
C ARG A 166 11.55 11.88 7.99
N GLN A 167 12.60 12.26 7.28
CA GLN A 167 13.71 13.02 7.86
C GLN A 167 13.25 14.36 8.45
N GLU A 168 12.49 15.14 7.68
CA GLU A 168 11.97 16.44 8.12
C GLU A 168 10.88 16.30 9.21
N PRO A 169 9.85 15.43 9.06
CA PRO A 169 8.89 15.14 10.13
C PRO A 169 9.54 14.73 11.45
N MET A 170 10.48 13.77 11.44
CA MET A 170 11.15 13.29 12.64
C MET A 170 11.97 14.39 13.32
N ALA A 171 12.69 15.21 12.53
CA ALA A 171 13.45 16.35 13.06
C ALA A 171 12.52 17.39 13.71
N PHE A 172 11.40 17.72 13.04
CA PHE A 172 10.41 18.67 13.54
C PHE A 172 9.74 18.18 14.82
N GLN A 173 9.28 16.92 14.84
CA GLN A 173 8.68 16.28 16.01
C GLN A 173 9.70 16.22 17.18
N GLY A 174 10.97 15.95 16.88
CA GLY A 174 12.05 15.97 17.87
C GLY A 174 12.24 17.36 18.51
N ALA A 175 12.30 18.40 17.69
CA ALA A 175 12.37 19.78 18.16
C ALA A 175 11.13 20.17 18.98
N LEU A 176 9.94 19.78 18.52
CA LEU A 176 8.68 20.03 19.22
C LEU A 176 8.65 19.36 20.60
N ARG A 177 9.17 18.14 20.73
CA ARG A 177 9.29 17.45 22.03
C ARG A 177 10.22 18.18 22.99
N LEU A 178 11.36 18.69 22.51
CA LEU A 178 12.32 19.44 23.34
C LEU A 178 11.77 20.80 23.79
N LEU A 179 11.06 21.51 22.90
CA LEU A 179 10.49 22.83 23.20
C LEU A 179 9.20 22.75 24.00
N GLY A 180 8.44 21.67 23.84
CA GLY A 180 7.04 21.56 24.23
C GLY A 180 6.76 20.76 25.50
N ASN A 181 7.71 20.64 26.43
CA ASN A 181 7.46 19.98 27.73
C ASN A 181 6.22 20.57 28.43
N GLY A 182 5.22 19.71 28.73
CA GLY A 182 4.07 20.04 29.58
C GLY A 182 2.79 20.56 28.90
N ARG A 183 2.47 20.15 27.67
CA ARG A 183 1.15 20.40 27.06
C ARG A 183 0.29 19.13 27.06
N ASP A 184 -0.87 19.21 27.70
CA ASP A 184 -1.70 18.02 27.99
C ASP A 184 -2.70 17.67 26.88
N THR A 185 -2.95 18.55 25.90
CA THR A 185 -3.98 18.32 24.86
C THR A 185 -3.43 18.35 23.43
N HIS A 186 -4.06 17.56 22.55
CA HIS A 186 -3.75 17.53 21.11
C HIS A 186 -3.90 18.90 20.44
N ALA A 187 -4.93 19.67 20.80
CA ALA A 187 -5.15 21.02 20.29
C ALA A 187 -4.04 21.99 20.70
N ALA A 188 -3.60 21.97 21.97
CA ALA A 188 -2.51 22.82 22.43
C ALA A 188 -1.17 22.45 21.79
N ARG A 189 -0.95 21.16 21.50
CA ARG A 189 0.22 20.67 20.75
C ARG A 189 0.20 21.15 19.29
N LEU A 190 -0.95 21.06 18.61
CA LEU A 190 -1.13 21.57 17.25
C LEU A 190 -0.84 23.08 17.15
N GLU A 191 -1.41 23.88 18.06
CA GLU A 191 -1.18 25.33 18.09
C GLU A 191 0.30 25.69 18.32
N MET A 192 1.01 24.91 19.16
CA MET A 192 2.45 25.08 19.33
C MET A 192 3.20 24.75 18.06
N ALA A 193 2.88 23.61 17.45
CA ALA A 193 3.56 23.12 16.27
C ALA A 193 3.37 24.10 15.10
N ARG A 194 2.19 24.67 14.92
CA ARG A 194 1.95 25.73 13.92
C ARG A 194 2.81 26.97 14.17
N ARG A 195 2.84 27.48 15.42
CA ARG A 195 3.72 28.61 15.77
C ARG A 195 5.20 28.30 15.54
N LEU A 196 5.63 27.08 15.87
CA LEU A 196 6.99 26.64 15.63
C LEU A 196 7.29 26.65 14.13
N ALA A 197 6.42 26.05 13.31
CA ALA A 197 6.55 26.01 11.86
C ALA A 197 6.66 27.42 11.25
N ASP A 198 5.81 28.36 11.69
CA ASP A 198 5.81 29.75 11.23
C ASP A 198 7.06 30.54 11.67
N SER A 199 7.77 30.07 12.70
CA SER A 199 8.94 30.74 13.28
C SER A 199 10.27 30.24 12.71
N ILE A 200 10.27 29.17 11.88
CA ILE A 200 11.50 28.63 11.30
C ILE A 200 12.02 29.59 10.22
N PRO A 201 13.31 30.00 10.28
CA PRO A 201 13.89 30.84 9.23
C PRO A 201 13.76 30.23 7.84
N LEU A 202 13.31 31.05 6.89
CA LEU A 202 13.15 30.65 5.49
C LEU A 202 14.52 30.26 4.90
N GLY A 203 14.64 29.02 4.41
CA GLY A 203 15.84 28.52 3.74
C GLY A 203 16.14 27.04 3.97
N SER A 204 15.67 26.45 5.08
CA SER A 204 15.85 25.00 5.33
C SER A 204 14.87 24.15 4.51
N LEU A 205 15.25 22.91 4.20
CA LEU A 205 14.37 21.93 3.55
C LEU A 205 13.08 21.71 4.36
N LEU A 206 13.21 21.62 5.70
CA LEU A 206 12.07 21.53 6.60
C LEU A 206 11.11 22.71 6.47
N ALA A 207 11.61 23.95 6.44
CA ALA A 207 10.77 25.13 6.26
C ALA A 207 10.05 25.13 4.90
N GLN A 208 10.74 24.73 3.84
CA GLN A 208 10.15 24.60 2.50
C GLN A 208 9.04 23.54 2.48
N ARG A 209 9.28 22.37 3.08
CA ARG A 209 8.27 21.30 3.19
C ARG A 209 7.06 21.72 4.01
N LEU A 210 7.25 22.39 5.14
CA LEU A 210 6.15 22.92 5.97
C LEU A 210 5.33 23.97 5.23
N ALA A 211 5.98 24.88 4.50
CA ALA A 211 5.31 25.92 3.71
C ALA A 211 4.58 25.36 2.48
N ALA A 212 5.08 24.28 1.89
CA ALA A 212 4.49 23.61 0.73
C ALA A 212 3.37 22.62 1.10
N PHE A 213 3.13 22.37 2.40
CA PHE A 213 2.11 21.43 2.83
C PHE A 213 0.70 21.98 2.52
N ASP A 214 0.02 21.31 1.59
CA ASP A 214 -1.36 21.58 1.23
C ASP A 214 -2.22 20.36 1.59
N GLY A 215 -3.04 20.49 2.62
CA GLY A 215 -3.85 19.40 3.13
C GLY A 215 -4.68 19.79 4.35
N PRO A 216 -5.66 18.97 4.72
CA PRO A 216 -6.52 19.24 5.86
C PRO A 216 -5.74 19.11 7.18
N VAL A 217 -6.35 19.58 8.27
CA VAL A 217 -5.67 19.64 9.59
C VAL A 217 -5.26 18.26 10.09
N GLU A 218 -6.03 17.22 9.78
CA GLU A 218 -5.78 15.84 10.16
C GLU A 218 -4.54 15.29 9.46
N ALA A 219 -4.37 15.60 8.17
CA ALA A 219 -3.18 15.23 7.42
C ALA A 219 -1.93 15.93 7.97
N TRP A 220 -2.06 17.22 8.30
CA TRP A 220 -0.97 17.98 8.91
C TRP A 220 -0.63 17.42 10.29
N ALA A 221 -1.65 17.04 11.08
CA ALA A 221 -1.46 16.50 12.41
C ALA A 221 -0.73 15.15 12.36
N ASP A 222 -1.19 14.23 11.51
CA ASP A 222 -0.58 12.91 11.31
C ASP A 222 0.87 13.01 10.81
N MET A 223 1.18 13.99 9.95
CA MET A 223 2.55 14.21 9.47
C MET A 223 3.47 14.78 10.58
N TRP A 224 3.05 15.85 11.26
CA TRP A 224 3.98 16.70 12.00
C TRP A 224 3.93 16.56 13.52
N ILE A 225 2.86 15.97 14.08
CA ILE A 225 2.66 15.87 15.53
C ILE A 225 2.13 14.51 15.99
N ASN A 226 2.25 13.47 15.16
CA ASN A 226 1.87 12.11 15.55
C ASN A 226 2.64 11.69 16.83
N PRO A 227 1.96 11.10 17.83
CA PRO A 227 2.55 10.84 19.14
C PRO A 227 3.63 9.75 19.13
N CYS A 228 3.58 8.81 18.19
CA CYS A 228 4.52 7.70 18.08
C CYS A 228 4.79 7.43 16.61
N GLU A 229 6.07 7.39 16.23
CA GLU A 229 6.44 7.15 14.85
C GLU A 229 7.76 6.38 14.79
N HIS A 230 7.73 5.30 14.03
CA HIS A 230 8.87 4.52 13.61
C HIS A 230 9.03 4.64 12.09
N SER A 231 10.26 4.54 11.59
CA SER A 231 10.53 4.53 10.15
C SER A 231 11.55 3.46 9.82
N TYR A 232 11.54 3.02 8.56
CA TYR A 232 12.31 1.88 8.10
C TYR A 232 13.01 2.19 6.78
N THR A 233 14.09 1.48 6.54
CA THR A 233 14.68 1.25 5.22
C THR A 233 14.17 -0.09 4.68
N VAL A 234 14.47 -0.43 3.42
CA VAL A 234 14.19 -1.78 2.90
C VAL A 234 14.81 -2.86 3.80
N ASP A 235 16.09 -2.70 4.18
CA ASP A 235 16.79 -3.68 5.03
C ASP A 235 16.14 -3.86 6.40
N THR A 236 15.81 -2.78 7.08
CA THR A 236 15.26 -2.85 8.45
C THR A 236 13.81 -3.33 8.46
N LEU A 237 13.04 -3.04 7.41
CA LEU A 237 11.73 -3.67 7.18
C LEU A 237 11.90 -5.17 6.95
N TRP A 238 12.87 -5.57 6.12
CA TRP A 238 13.13 -6.97 5.82
C TRP A 238 13.49 -7.76 7.07
N ASP A 239 14.39 -7.23 7.90
CA ASP A 239 14.80 -7.89 9.15
C ASP A 239 13.62 -8.01 10.13
N MET A 240 12.77 -6.98 10.21
CA MET A 240 11.56 -7.03 11.03
C MET A 240 10.59 -8.11 10.52
N ALA A 241 10.35 -8.17 9.20
CA ALA A 241 9.48 -9.18 8.59
C ALA A 241 10.00 -10.61 8.83
N SER A 242 11.28 -10.87 8.58
CA SER A 242 11.88 -12.20 8.83
C SER A 242 11.84 -12.58 10.31
N SER A 243 11.99 -11.62 11.23
CA SER A 243 11.85 -11.90 12.67
C SER A 243 10.43 -12.35 13.07
N CYS A 244 9.43 -12.04 12.25
CA CYS A 244 8.03 -12.42 12.44
C CYS A 244 7.62 -13.63 11.58
N GLY A 245 8.56 -14.34 10.95
CA GLY A 245 8.25 -15.49 10.09
C GLY A 245 7.55 -15.09 8.78
N LEU A 246 7.89 -13.92 8.23
CA LEU A 246 7.38 -13.43 6.95
C LEU A 246 8.51 -13.20 5.93
N HIS A 247 8.25 -13.57 4.68
CA HIS A 247 9.02 -13.12 3.53
C HIS A 247 8.49 -11.77 3.02
N VAL A 248 9.39 -10.85 2.66
CA VAL A 248 9.05 -9.68 1.84
C VAL A 248 8.94 -10.13 0.38
N GLU A 249 7.72 -10.35 -0.11
CA GLU A 249 7.45 -11.03 -1.38
C GLU A 249 7.70 -10.11 -2.57
N ALA A 250 6.91 -9.03 -2.70
CA ALA A 250 6.92 -8.13 -3.86
C ALA A 250 6.50 -6.71 -3.47
N PRO A 251 7.05 -5.67 -4.11
CA PRO A 251 6.57 -4.31 -3.89
C PRO A 251 5.18 -4.11 -4.51
N ILE A 252 4.39 -3.24 -3.91
CA ILE A 252 3.06 -2.89 -4.42
C ILE A 252 3.17 -1.74 -5.41
N ALA A 253 2.61 -1.93 -6.61
CA ALA A 253 2.48 -0.86 -7.58
C ALA A 253 1.39 0.11 -7.11
N ASP A 254 1.79 1.17 -6.43
CA ASP A 254 0.88 2.15 -5.83
C ASP A 254 0.79 3.47 -6.62
N THR A 255 -0.13 4.35 -6.23
CA THR A 255 -0.36 5.64 -6.91
C THR A 255 0.50 6.80 -6.38
N PHE A 256 1.14 6.63 -5.23
CA PHE A 256 1.96 7.64 -4.57
C PHE A 256 3.44 7.53 -4.96
N SER A 257 3.90 6.34 -5.33
CA SER A 257 5.24 6.14 -5.87
C SER A 257 5.33 6.59 -7.34
N GLU A 258 6.07 7.66 -7.62
CA GLU A 258 6.41 8.07 -8.98
C GLU A 258 7.58 7.22 -9.50
N SER A 259 7.28 6.12 -10.20
CA SER A 259 8.31 5.25 -10.77
C SER A 259 8.76 5.66 -12.19
N GLY A 260 8.14 6.69 -12.78
CA GLY A 260 8.40 7.09 -14.17
C GLY A 260 8.35 5.90 -15.15
N GLU A 261 9.16 5.98 -16.22
CA GLU A 261 9.36 4.88 -17.18
C GLU A 261 10.32 3.79 -16.68
N GLY A 262 11.09 4.07 -15.61
CA GLY A 262 12.15 3.21 -15.07
C GLY A 262 11.63 1.96 -14.33
N GLY A 263 10.36 1.94 -13.94
CA GLY A 263 9.77 0.82 -13.21
C GLY A 263 9.96 0.95 -11.68
N LEU A 264 9.09 0.28 -10.94
CA LEU A 264 9.06 0.37 -9.48
C LEU A 264 10.25 -0.41 -8.88
N TRP A 265 11.02 0.23 -8.01
CA TRP A 265 12.23 -0.36 -7.38
C TRP A 265 13.32 -0.80 -8.38
N HIS A 266 13.42 -0.11 -9.50
CA HIS A 266 14.43 -0.33 -10.54
C HIS A 266 15.16 0.98 -10.89
N LEU A 267 16.41 0.89 -11.36
CA LEU A 267 17.23 2.03 -11.77
C LEU A 267 17.99 1.71 -13.05
N ASP A 268 18.05 2.70 -13.94
CA ASP A 268 18.85 2.67 -15.17
C ASP A 268 20.17 3.42 -14.98
N PHE A 269 21.26 2.67 -14.92
CA PHE A 269 22.60 3.21 -14.97
C PHE A 269 23.03 3.35 -16.44
N GLY A 270 23.48 4.56 -16.81
CA GLY A 270 24.08 4.79 -18.13
C GLY A 270 25.46 4.13 -18.33
N ASP A 271 25.95 3.43 -17.31
CA ASP A 271 27.22 2.71 -17.28
C ASP A 271 26.96 1.20 -17.20
N ALA A 272 27.53 0.44 -18.13
CA ALA A 272 27.24 -0.98 -18.29
C ALA A 272 27.73 -1.84 -17.12
N ASP A 273 28.90 -1.51 -16.55
CA ASP A 273 29.48 -2.28 -15.45
C ASP A 273 28.68 -2.07 -14.15
N LEU A 274 28.20 -0.84 -13.92
CA LEU A 274 27.29 -0.53 -12.83
C LEU A 274 25.92 -1.20 -13.02
N GLN A 275 25.39 -1.20 -14.24
CA GLN A 275 24.11 -1.85 -14.55
C GLN A 275 24.20 -3.37 -14.31
N GLU A 276 25.24 -4.04 -14.81
CA GLU A 276 25.46 -5.47 -14.58
C GLU A 276 25.60 -5.78 -13.07
N SER A 277 26.31 -4.93 -12.34
CA SER A 277 26.45 -5.06 -10.89
C SER A 277 25.10 -4.93 -10.18
N PHE A 278 24.22 -4.03 -10.61
CA PHE A 278 22.88 -3.83 -10.04
C PHE A 278 21.92 -4.97 -10.41
N ASP A 279 21.95 -5.42 -11.66
CA ASP A 279 21.06 -6.46 -12.17
C ASP A 279 21.35 -7.84 -11.57
N THR A 280 22.58 -8.08 -11.11
CA THR A 280 22.96 -9.33 -10.45
C THR A 280 22.63 -9.36 -8.95
N LEU A 281 22.20 -8.24 -8.35
CA LEU A 281 21.81 -8.20 -6.94
C LEU A 281 20.54 -9.02 -6.68
N ALA A 282 20.49 -9.66 -5.51
CA ALA A 282 19.25 -10.21 -4.98
C ALA A 282 18.25 -9.08 -4.66
N ASP A 283 16.95 -9.39 -4.69
CA ASP A 283 15.86 -8.42 -4.54
C ASP A 283 16.04 -7.46 -3.34
N ARG A 284 16.39 -7.99 -2.15
CA ARG A 284 16.64 -7.18 -0.95
C ARG A 284 17.70 -6.10 -1.18
N ALA A 285 18.85 -6.49 -1.71
CA ALA A 285 19.96 -5.58 -1.96
C ALA A 285 19.62 -4.60 -3.09
N ARG A 286 18.98 -5.08 -4.16
CA ARG A 286 18.54 -4.24 -5.29
C ARG A 286 17.60 -3.13 -4.82
N TRP A 287 16.54 -3.49 -4.08
CA TRP A 287 15.58 -2.52 -3.56
C TRP A 287 16.21 -1.58 -2.54
N GLN A 288 17.14 -2.06 -1.71
CA GLN A 288 17.89 -1.19 -0.79
C GLN A 288 18.78 -0.18 -1.52
N VAL A 289 19.42 -0.55 -2.63
CA VAL A 289 20.17 0.40 -3.48
C VAL A 289 19.24 1.50 -3.99
N VAL A 290 18.06 1.14 -4.50
CA VAL A 290 17.07 2.13 -4.94
C VAL A 290 16.62 3.01 -3.77
N ASN A 291 16.36 2.43 -2.59
CA ASN A 291 15.97 3.17 -1.39
C ASN A 291 17.02 4.22 -1.01
N GLN A 292 18.30 3.87 -1.06
CA GLN A 292 19.41 4.74 -0.70
C GLN A 292 19.70 5.82 -1.73
N LEU A 293 19.70 5.48 -3.02
CA LEU A 293 20.07 6.42 -4.08
C LEU A 293 18.96 7.45 -4.35
N LEU A 294 17.70 7.05 -4.21
CA LEU A 294 16.57 7.95 -4.45
C LEU A 294 16.14 8.75 -3.21
N LEU A 295 16.56 8.36 -2.00
CA LEU A 295 16.22 9.06 -0.75
C LEU A 295 14.72 9.39 -0.66
N ASP A 296 14.36 10.68 -0.62
CA ASP A 296 12.99 11.18 -0.51
C ASP A 296 12.15 10.96 -1.77
N CYS A 297 12.80 10.64 -2.90
CA CYS A 297 12.16 10.23 -4.15
C CYS A 297 12.04 8.70 -4.28
N SER A 298 12.49 7.91 -3.31
CA SER A 298 12.34 6.45 -3.38
C SER A 298 10.85 6.05 -3.29
N PRO A 299 10.45 4.91 -3.87
CA PRO A 299 9.10 4.40 -3.68
C PRO A 299 8.75 4.22 -2.20
N MET A 300 7.45 4.23 -1.89
CA MET A 300 7.00 3.94 -0.53
C MET A 300 7.38 2.51 -0.13
N LEU A 301 7.65 2.30 1.16
CA LEU A 301 7.81 0.95 1.70
C LEU A 301 6.45 0.27 1.83
N TRP A 302 5.91 -0.12 0.69
CA TRP A 302 4.63 -0.81 0.53
C TRP A 302 4.88 -2.12 -0.19
N PHE A 303 4.74 -3.22 0.54
CA PHE A 303 5.07 -4.55 0.07
C PHE A 303 3.96 -5.56 0.39
N TYR A 304 3.84 -6.55 -0.47
CA TYR A 304 3.23 -7.82 -0.11
C TYR A 304 4.23 -8.67 0.68
N LEU A 305 3.76 -9.28 1.75
CA LEU A 305 4.48 -10.23 2.59
C LEU A 305 3.72 -11.56 2.63
N THR A 306 4.43 -12.66 2.80
CA THR A 306 3.87 -14.02 2.83
C THR A 306 4.49 -14.83 3.97
N PRO A 307 3.81 -15.83 4.55
CA PRO A 307 4.39 -16.71 5.57
C PRO A 307 5.63 -17.47 5.05
N GLU A 308 6.67 -17.58 5.90
CA GLU A 308 7.91 -18.33 5.58
C GLU A 308 7.71 -19.85 5.48
N SER A 309 6.52 -20.36 5.79
CA SER A 309 6.16 -21.76 5.50
C SER A 309 6.09 -22.03 3.99
N GLY A 310 5.86 -21.00 3.18
CA GLY A 310 5.86 -21.07 1.72
C GLY A 310 7.23 -20.69 1.12
N ARG A 311 7.39 -20.92 -0.18
CA ARG A 311 8.57 -20.46 -0.92
C ARG A 311 8.33 -19.03 -1.40
N ARG A 312 9.27 -18.12 -1.10
CA ARG A 312 9.33 -16.79 -1.71
C ARG A 312 9.52 -16.88 -3.23
N VAL A 313 8.74 -16.10 -3.99
CA VAL A 313 8.95 -15.88 -5.43
C VAL A 313 9.80 -14.63 -5.62
N THR A 314 10.88 -14.73 -6.41
CA THR A 314 11.78 -13.61 -6.73
C THR A 314 11.26 -12.76 -7.87
N GLU A 315 11.80 -11.55 -8.01
CA GLU A 315 11.45 -10.66 -9.11
C GLU A 315 11.83 -11.21 -10.50
N ALA A 316 12.94 -11.95 -10.58
CA ALA A 316 13.35 -12.64 -11.79
C ALA A 316 12.35 -13.74 -12.17
N GLU A 317 11.90 -14.56 -11.22
CA GLU A 317 10.89 -15.60 -11.45
C GLU A 317 9.53 -15.02 -11.87
N ARG A 318 9.12 -13.88 -11.29
CA ARG A 318 7.91 -13.15 -11.73
C ARG A 318 7.98 -12.71 -13.19
N SER A 319 9.15 -12.25 -13.60
CA SER A 319 9.42 -11.82 -14.98
C SER A 319 9.45 -13.01 -15.95
N GLU A 320 10.03 -14.14 -15.55
CA GLU A 320 9.97 -15.38 -16.33
C GLU A 320 8.53 -15.92 -16.47
N ALA A 321 7.77 -15.89 -15.37
CA ALA A 321 6.37 -16.28 -15.38
C ALA A 321 5.53 -15.36 -16.27
N PHE A 322 5.83 -14.06 -16.33
CA PHE A 322 5.21 -13.12 -17.27
C PHE A 322 5.45 -13.54 -18.73
N LEU A 323 6.70 -13.89 -19.10
CA LEU A 323 7.05 -14.32 -20.47
C LEU A 323 6.33 -15.60 -20.91
N THR A 324 6.09 -16.52 -19.98
CA THR A 324 5.44 -17.81 -20.27
C THR A 324 3.92 -17.76 -20.20
N THR A 325 3.34 -16.63 -19.78
CA THR A 325 1.90 -16.46 -19.59
C THR A 325 1.22 -15.94 -20.86
N THR A 326 -0.02 -16.40 -21.08
CA THR A 326 -0.92 -15.86 -22.10
C THR A 326 -1.87 -14.85 -21.44
N PHE A 327 -2.00 -13.68 -22.06
CA PHE A 327 -2.80 -12.58 -21.54
C PHE A 327 -3.94 -12.23 -22.48
N VAL A 328 -4.98 -11.62 -21.92
CA VAL A 328 -6.01 -10.87 -22.63
C VAL A 328 -5.98 -9.42 -22.18
N ARG A 329 -6.48 -8.53 -23.03
CA ARG A 329 -6.65 -7.13 -22.65
C ARG A 329 -7.74 -7.02 -21.58
N THR A 330 -7.45 -6.32 -20.50
CA THR A 330 -8.45 -6.03 -19.47
C THR A 330 -9.53 -5.14 -20.06
N ALA A 331 -10.77 -5.62 -20.01
CA ALA A 331 -11.95 -4.89 -20.42
C ALA A 331 -12.99 -4.97 -19.30
N ALA A 332 -12.86 -4.07 -18.33
CA ALA A 332 -13.78 -3.95 -17.22
C ALA A 332 -14.43 -2.57 -17.22
N THR A 333 -15.36 -2.36 -16.28
CA THR A 333 -15.91 -1.05 -16.04
C THR A 333 -15.90 -0.72 -14.55
N ARG A 334 -16.00 0.57 -14.22
CA ARG A 334 -16.03 1.07 -12.85
C ARG A 334 -17.24 1.95 -12.60
N GLN A 335 -17.88 1.69 -11.47
CA GLN A 335 -18.92 2.51 -10.89
C GLN A 335 -18.29 3.52 -9.94
N GLY A 336 -18.49 4.81 -10.20
CA GLY A 336 -18.00 5.88 -9.33
C GLY A 336 -19.04 6.35 -8.32
N PHE A 337 -18.56 6.86 -7.20
CA PHE A 337 -19.33 7.47 -6.12
C PHE A 337 -18.64 8.78 -5.70
N MET A 338 -19.41 9.85 -5.51
CA MET A 338 -18.90 11.16 -5.11
C MET A 338 -19.41 11.53 -3.73
N ALA A 339 -18.54 12.05 -2.87
CA ALA A 339 -18.93 12.57 -1.59
C ALA A 339 -19.92 13.74 -1.77
N VAL A 340 -20.93 13.82 -0.91
CA VAL A 340 -21.86 14.97 -0.83
C VAL A 340 -21.60 15.78 0.45
N PRO A 341 -21.92 17.10 0.46
CA PRO A 341 -21.63 17.98 1.59
C PRO A 341 -22.22 17.55 2.93
N ASP A 342 -23.43 16.98 2.93
CA ASP A 342 -24.16 16.60 4.16
C ASP A 342 -23.75 15.22 4.71
N GLY A 343 -22.63 14.67 4.25
CA GLY A 343 -22.25 13.28 4.52
C GLY A 343 -22.87 12.31 3.51
N GLY A 344 -22.23 11.17 3.28
CA GLY A 344 -22.65 10.22 2.26
C GLY A 344 -22.03 10.35 0.88
N TYR A 345 -22.36 9.36 0.06
CA TYR A 345 -21.87 9.23 -1.29
C TYR A 345 -23.03 9.11 -2.25
N ARG A 346 -23.02 9.91 -3.32
CA ARG A 346 -23.95 9.77 -4.44
C ARG A 346 -23.32 8.89 -5.51
N LYS A 347 -24.02 7.83 -5.90
CA LYS A 347 -23.67 7.00 -7.05
C LYS A 347 -23.71 7.86 -8.32
N LEU A 348 -22.67 7.78 -9.14
CA LEU A 348 -22.64 8.45 -10.44
C LEU A 348 -23.43 7.64 -11.48
N ASP A 349 -24.24 8.29 -12.30
CA ASP A 349 -25.07 7.61 -13.30
C ASP A 349 -24.23 6.91 -14.38
N ARG A 350 -23.05 7.46 -14.67
CA ARG A 350 -22.14 6.94 -15.68
C ARG A 350 -21.19 5.89 -15.10
N VAL A 351 -21.25 4.71 -15.68
CA VAL A 351 -20.22 3.67 -15.56
C VAL A 351 -19.09 3.98 -16.56
N ASN A 352 -17.84 3.94 -16.11
CA ASN A 352 -16.67 4.31 -16.93
C ASN A 352 -15.83 3.07 -17.27
N PRO A 353 -15.16 3.02 -18.44
CA PRO A 353 -14.21 1.96 -18.75
C PRO A 353 -13.06 1.87 -17.74
N PHE A 354 -12.55 0.65 -17.55
CA PHE A 354 -11.37 0.35 -16.73
C PHE A 354 -10.49 -0.72 -17.44
N PRO A 355 -9.15 -0.56 -17.48
CA PRO A 355 -8.37 0.60 -17.00
C PRO A 355 -8.69 1.89 -17.75
N VAL A 356 -8.33 3.02 -17.14
CA VAL A 356 -8.53 4.35 -17.72
C VAL A 356 -7.31 4.70 -18.57
N GLY A 357 -7.54 5.29 -19.74
CA GLY A 357 -6.47 5.70 -20.64
C GLY A 357 -5.99 4.58 -21.55
N ARG A 358 -4.83 4.77 -22.14
CA ARG A 358 -4.14 3.77 -22.98
C ARG A 358 -2.76 3.51 -22.38
N PRO A 359 -2.15 2.35 -22.66
CA PRO A 359 -0.74 2.13 -22.34
C PRO A 359 0.14 3.24 -22.95
N SER A 360 1.31 3.47 -22.35
CA SER A 360 2.30 4.41 -22.89
C SER A 360 2.71 4.01 -24.32
N GLU A 361 3.18 4.96 -25.12
CA GLU A 361 3.66 4.65 -26.47
C GLU A 361 4.81 3.63 -26.45
N ALA A 362 5.58 3.56 -25.36
CA ALA A 362 6.68 2.60 -25.19
C ALA A 362 6.24 1.12 -25.23
N VAL A 363 5.00 0.81 -24.82
CA VAL A 363 4.49 -0.58 -24.69
C VAL A 363 3.24 -0.85 -25.52
N LYS A 364 2.85 0.10 -26.38
CA LYS A 364 1.59 0.08 -27.12
C LYS A 364 1.51 -1.03 -28.17
N ASP A 365 2.58 -1.26 -28.93
CA ASP A 365 2.69 -2.36 -29.89
C ASP A 365 2.54 -3.72 -29.22
N VAL A 366 3.14 -3.92 -28.03
CA VAL A 366 3.01 -5.14 -27.24
C VAL A 366 1.55 -5.34 -26.83
N PHE A 367 0.92 -4.30 -26.29
CA PHE A 367 -0.51 -4.33 -25.94
C PHE A 367 -1.41 -4.64 -27.15
N GLU A 368 -1.13 -4.03 -28.30
CA GLU A 368 -1.86 -4.24 -29.56
C GLU A 368 -1.63 -5.62 -30.19
N ALA A 369 -0.52 -6.29 -29.86
CA ALA A 369 -0.21 -7.63 -30.32
C ALA A 369 -0.79 -8.75 -29.44
N VAL A 370 -1.21 -8.44 -28.21
CA VAL A 370 -1.89 -9.40 -27.32
C VAL A 370 -3.19 -9.89 -27.94
N ASP A 371 -3.32 -11.21 -28.06
CA ASP A 371 -4.40 -11.91 -28.79
C ASP A 371 -5.13 -13.00 -27.97
N GLY A 372 -4.72 -13.25 -26.73
CA GLY A 372 -5.31 -14.31 -25.90
C GLY A 372 -4.88 -15.74 -26.27
N VAL A 373 -3.91 -15.91 -27.18
CA VAL A 373 -3.44 -17.21 -27.66
C VAL A 373 -1.94 -17.38 -27.47
N ARG A 374 -1.14 -16.40 -27.88
CA ARG A 374 0.32 -16.45 -27.75
C ARG A 374 0.75 -16.05 -26.34
N THR A 375 1.79 -16.72 -25.84
CA THR A 375 2.49 -16.27 -24.64
C THR A 375 3.16 -14.92 -24.89
N MET A 376 3.40 -14.16 -23.83
CA MET A 376 4.08 -12.88 -23.93
C MET A 376 5.45 -13.00 -24.61
N GLY A 377 6.24 -14.03 -24.28
CA GLY A 377 7.53 -14.27 -24.93
C GLY A 377 7.43 -14.49 -26.44
N HIS A 378 6.39 -15.20 -26.91
CA HIS A 378 6.15 -15.33 -28.36
C HIS A 378 5.72 -14.02 -29.01
N ILE A 379 4.94 -13.18 -28.31
CA ILE A 379 4.56 -11.84 -28.79
C ILE A 379 5.80 -10.96 -28.93
N LEU A 380 6.66 -10.91 -27.91
CA LEU A 380 7.89 -10.11 -27.93
C LEU A 380 8.84 -10.56 -29.03
N GLY A 381 9.03 -11.88 -29.20
CA GLY A 381 9.83 -12.43 -30.29
C GLY A 381 9.29 -12.07 -31.68
N ALA A 382 7.97 -12.10 -31.87
CA ALA A 382 7.34 -11.72 -33.14
C ALA A 382 7.46 -10.22 -33.45
N LEU A 383 7.50 -9.37 -32.42
CA LEU A 383 7.72 -7.93 -32.55
C LEU A 383 9.21 -7.55 -32.67
N GLY A 384 10.13 -8.52 -32.52
CA GLY A 384 11.57 -8.25 -32.50
C GLY A 384 12.02 -7.44 -31.28
N ARG A 385 11.25 -7.48 -30.18
CA ARG A 385 11.62 -6.82 -28.93
C ARG A 385 12.71 -7.59 -28.21
N GLU A 386 13.66 -6.86 -27.63
CA GLU A 386 14.67 -7.44 -26.76
C GLU A 386 14.02 -8.06 -25.52
N VAL A 387 14.42 -9.29 -25.20
CA VAL A 387 14.00 -9.99 -23.99
C VAL A 387 15.20 -10.10 -23.08
N SER A 388 15.29 -9.17 -22.12
CA SER A 388 16.24 -9.18 -21.01
C SER A 388 15.46 -9.16 -19.68
N PRO A 389 16.09 -9.51 -18.54
CA PRO A 389 15.43 -9.41 -17.24
C PRO A 389 14.83 -8.03 -16.99
N ASP A 390 15.58 -6.98 -17.34
CA ASP A 390 15.16 -5.60 -17.19
C ASP A 390 14.01 -5.22 -18.15
N SER A 391 14.15 -5.46 -19.46
CA SER A 391 13.10 -5.10 -20.43
C SER A 391 11.78 -5.81 -20.11
N THR A 392 11.87 -7.05 -19.63
CA THR A 392 10.74 -7.86 -19.18
C THR A 392 10.11 -7.31 -17.92
N HIS A 393 10.91 -6.95 -16.91
CA HIS A 393 10.44 -6.34 -15.68
C HIS A 393 9.66 -5.05 -15.97
N ARG A 394 10.22 -4.14 -16.77
CA ARG A 394 9.57 -2.87 -17.14
C ARG A 394 8.27 -3.09 -17.89
N LEU A 395 8.25 -3.99 -18.87
CA LEU A 395 7.04 -4.35 -19.61
C LEU A 395 5.95 -4.88 -18.66
N ARG A 396 6.30 -5.79 -17.75
CA ARG A 396 5.37 -6.33 -16.75
C ARG A 396 4.81 -5.22 -15.87
N MET A 397 5.67 -4.34 -15.35
CA MET A 397 5.26 -3.24 -14.47
C MET A 397 4.31 -2.26 -15.17
N GLN A 398 4.47 -2.03 -16.47
CA GLN A 398 3.65 -1.09 -17.25
C GLN A 398 2.38 -1.69 -17.85
N LEU A 399 2.23 -3.02 -17.90
CA LEU A 399 1.10 -3.69 -18.57
C LEU A 399 0.29 -4.62 -17.69
N ALA A 400 0.91 -5.24 -16.68
CA ALA A 400 0.37 -6.39 -15.98
C ALA A 400 0.53 -6.26 -14.46
N THR A 401 0.18 -5.11 -13.89
CA THR A 401 0.13 -4.89 -12.43
C THR A 401 -1.21 -4.29 -12.01
N SER A 402 -1.51 -4.30 -10.72
CA SER A 402 -2.68 -3.61 -10.16
C SER A 402 -2.71 -2.11 -10.46
N ARG A 403 -1.55 -1.46 -10.61
CA ARG A 403 -1.43 -0.04 -11.00
C ARG A 403 -1.71 0.21 -12.47
N PHE A 404 -1.20 -0.68 -13.32
CA PHE A 404 -1.34 -0.62 -14.77
C PHE A 404 -2.00 -1.91 -15.29
N PRO A 405 -3.29 -2.13 -15.00
CA PRO A 405 -3.96 -3.40 -15.25
C PRO A 405 -4.47 -3.49 -16.70
N PHE A 406 -3.60 -3.23 -17.68
CA PHE A 406 -3.96 -3.29 -19.11
C PHE A 406 -4.11 -4.72 -19.62
N LEU A 407 -3.35 -5.64 -19.03
CA LEU A 407 -3.39 -7.07 -19.30
C LEU A 407 -3.82 -7.82 -18.05
N ARG A 408 -4.61 -8.87 -18.26
CA ARG A 408 -4.97 -9.87 -17.27
C ARG A 408 -4.80 -11.26 -17.85
N THR A 409 -4.64 -12.24 -16.98
CA THR A 409 -4.47 -13.63 -17.40
C THR A 409 -5.74 -14.20 -17.99
N VAL A 410 -5.58 -15.21 -18.87
CA VAL A 410 -6.72 -15.98 -19.37
C VAL A 410 -7.16 -16.95 -18.29
N GLU A 411 -8.40 -16.84 -17.83
CA GLU A 411 -9.02 -17.86 -16.98
C GLU A 411 -8.96 -19.20 -17.72
N LYS A 412 -8.24 -20.18 -17.16
CA LYS A 412 -8.28 -21.55 -17.68
C LYS A 412 -9.65 -22.12 -17.31
N ALA A 413 -10.46 -22.34 -18.34
CA ALA A 413 -11.78 -22.97 -18.25
C ALA A 413 -11.77 -24.33 -17.56
#